data_AF-A0A926PX36-F1
#
_entry.id   AF-A0A926PX36-F1
#
_cell.length_a   1.000
_cell.length_b   1.000
_cell.length_c   1.000
_cell.angle_alpha   90.00
_cell.angle_beta   90.00
_cell.angle_gamma   90.00
#
_symmetry.space_group_name_H-M   'P 1'
#
loop_
_entity.id
_entity.type
_entity.pdbx_description
1 polymer ?
#
loop_
_entity_poly.entity_id
_entity_poly.type
_entity_poly.pdbx_seq_one_letter_code
_entity_poly.pdbx_strand_id
1 'polypeptide(L)'
;MSFPEHFLPQQTERLTLRRFTETDLDRFLAYRHDPEVARFQSWSMLLENEAIAFINEMSTVPIGIPGEWFQIAIALQQSNLLIGDIGIQVSEHDTTTVEIGFTLHREEQGNGYAKEAIQALLCSLFEPGNITKVIGITDSRNHPSINLLTRLGMNLVSSEEVVFKNELCLEQTFELRKKGWLLHTVNELKPEYILDGRRTTTLEAFYNQVEQILLAGQPWDKNLDGFHAVLRGDYGCLPDSFRLVWREVDYARAALGYDETVRQLLQQLRDCPPTALIKTAWALRAALREKGPTVFDWLVEAINRYPNVELVLVETADDVE
;
A
#
# COMPACT_ATOMS: atom_id res chain seq x y z
N MET A 1 -12.75 29.78 2.98
CA MET A 1 -12.98 28.88 1.84
C MET A 1 -13.99 27.84 2.33
N SER A 2 -15.03 27.51 1.56
CA SER A 2 -16.00 26.49 2.00
C SER A 2 -15.70 25.21 1.23
N PHE A 3 -15.46 24.11 1.94
CA PHE A 3 -15.56 22.79 1.31
C PHE A 3 -17.02 22.61 0.83
N PRO A 4 -17.24 21.93 -0.32
CA PRO A 4 -18.58 21.70 -0.82
C PRO A 4 -19.41 20.87 0.18
N GLU A 5 -20.73 21.04 0.21
CA GLU A 5 -21.62 20.26 1.09
C GLU A 5 -21.48 18.74 0.89
N HIS A 6 -21.05 18.31 -0.29
CA HIS A 6 -20.81 16.92 -0.64
C HIS A 6 -19.39 16.43 -0.31
N PHE A 7 -18.56 17.22 0.38
CA PHE A 7 -17.21 16.80 0.76
C PHE A 7 -17.21 15.58 1.69
N LEU A 8 -18.25 15.43 2.52
CA LEU A 8 -18.52 14.22 3.30
C LEU A 8 -20.02 13.88 3.21
N PRO A 9 -20.39 12.58 3.27
CA PRO A 9 -19.50 11.43 3.40
C PRO A 9 -18.83 11.01 2.08
N GLN A 10 -17.65 10.39 2.17
CA GLN A 10 -16.98 9.72 1.05
C GLN A 10 -17.00 8.20 1.28
N GLN A 11 -17.18 7.45 0.20
CA GLN A 11 -17.20 5.99 0.23
C GLN A 11 -15.98 5.46 -0.52
N THR A 12 -15.34 4.45 0.04
CA THR A 12 -14.29 3.67 -0.61
C THR A 12 -14.75 2.21 -0.72
N GLU A 13 -13.84 1.30 -1.06
CA GLU A 13 -14.14 -0.13 -1.12
C GLU A 13 -14.51 -0.71 0.26
N ARG A 14 -13.82 -0.27 1.31
CA ARG A 14 -13.97 -0.82 2.67
C ARG A 14 -14.40 0.21 3.70
N LEU A 15 -14.30 1.50 3.40
CA LEU A 15 -14.42 2.59 4.37
C LEU A 15 -15.51 3.60 4.00
N THR A 16 -15.97 4.28 5.02
CA THR A 16 -16.76 5.50 4.93
C THR A 16 -16.02 6.60 5.68
N LEU A 17 -15.64 7.66 4.98
CA LEU A 17 -15.16 8.90 5.60
C LEU A 17 -16.37 9.77 5.87
N ARG A 18 -16.61 10.12 7.13
CA ARG A 18 -17.82 10.84 7.54
C ARG A 18 -17.56 11.77 8.71
N ARG A 19 -18.59 12.55 9.06
CA ARG A 19 -18.63 13.26 10.35
C ARG A 19 -18.71 12.25 11.51
N PHE A 20 -18.23 12.70 12.66
CA PHE A 20 -18.43 12.00 13.92
C PHE A 20 -19.91 11.94 14.31
N THR A 21 -20.26 10.89 15.05
CA THR A 21 -21.59 10.61 15.58
C THR A 21 -21.47 10.19 17.04
N GLU A 22 -22.54 10.30 17.82
CA GLU A 22 -22.53 9.93 19.24
C GLU A 22 -22.12 8.46 19.48
N THR A 23 -22.41 7.57 18.53
CA THR A 23 -22.04 6.14 18.60
C THR A 23 -20.55 5.87 18.48
N ASP A 24 -19.75 6.89 18.15
CA ASP A 24 -18.31 6.78 17.99
C ASP A 24 -17.54 6.91 19.31
N LEU A 25 -18.18 7.38 20.39
CA LEU A 25 -17.55 7.77 21.65
C LEU A 25 -16.62 6.70 22.22
N ASP A 26 -17.13 5.47 22.40
CA ASP A 26 -16.37 4.38 23.02
C ASP A 26 -15.10 4.05 22.23
N ARG A 27 -15.23 3.98 20.89
CA ARG A 27 -14.10 3.69 20.01
C ARG A 27 -13.11 4.84 19.94
N PHE A 28 -13.62 6.07 19.90
CA PHE A 28 -12.81 7.29 19.91
C PHE A 28 -11.94 7.36 21.17
N LEU A 29 -12.54 7.17 22.35
CA LEU A 29 -11.81 7.11 23.61
C LEU A 29 -10.78 5.98 23.63
N ALA A 30 -11.16 4.78 23.17
CA ALA A 30 -10.28 3.61 23.20
C ALA A 30 -8.93 3.87 22.51
N TYR A 31 -8.89 4.40 21.29
CA TYR A 31 -7.61 4.66 20.63
C TYR A 31 -6.94 5.96 21.06
N ARG A 32 -7.69 6.96 21.55
CA ARG A 32 -7.09 8.20 22.09
C ARG A 32 -6.39 7.95 23.44
N HIS A 33 -6.82 6.94 24.18
CA HIS A 33 -6.23 6.52 25.46
C HIS A 33 -5.14 5.46 25.33
N ASP A 34 -5.00 4.79 24.18
CA ASP A 34 -3.91 3.84 23.96
C ASP A 34 -2.56 4.57 23.93
N PRO A 35 -1.63 4.31 24.88
CA PRO A 35 -0.34 5.00 24.94
C PRO A 35 0.53 4.78 23.70
N GLU A 36 0.40 3.64 23.03
CA GLU A 36 1.15 3.36 21.80
C GLU A 36 0.64 4.21 20.64
N VAL A 37 -0.69 4.43 20.56
CA VAL A 37 -1.30 5.30 19.55
C VAL A 37 -1.01 6.77 19.85
N ALA A 38 -1.11 7.18 21.11
CA ALA A 38 -0.92 8.56 21.55
C ALA A 38 0.56 9.01 21.56
N ARG A 39 1.51 8.08 21.38
CA ARG A 39 2.96 8.33 21.51
C ARG A 39 3.45 9.54 20.70
N PHE A 40 3.02 9.67 19.45
CA PHE A 40 3.43 10.73 18.53
C PHE A 40 2.36 11.81 18.31
N GLN A 41 1.31 11.80 19.13
CA GLN A 41 0.14 12.64 18.93
C GLN A 41 0.14 13.82 19.89
N SER A 42 -0.24 15.00 19.41
CA SER A 42 -0.18 16.25 20.18
C SER A 42 -1.27 16.37 21.26
N TRP A 43 -2.29 15.50 21.23
CA TRP A 43 -3.33 15.51 22.26
C TRP A 43 -2.84 14.98 23.61
N SER A 44 -3.47 15.50 24.66
CA SER A 44 -3.40 14.96 26.02
C SER A 44 -4.44 13.87 26.23
N MET A 45 -4.33 13.15 27.36
CA MET A 45 -5.39 12.26 27.81
C MET A 45 -6.71 13.05 27.88
N LEU A 46 -7.73 12.54 27.19
CA LEU A 46 -9.00 13.21 26.99
C LEU A 46 -10.02 12.68 28.00
N LEU A 47 -10.70 13.53 28.73
CA LEU A 47 -11.80 13.10 29.60
C LEU A 47 -13.04 12.75 28.76
N GLU A 48 -13.92 11.88 29.26
CA GLU A 48 -15.11 11.45 28.52
C GLU A 48 -16.03 12.61 28.14
N ASN A 49 -16.24 13.58 29.03
CA ASN A 49 -17.04 14.78 28.76
C ASN A 49 -16.40 15.68 27.68
N GLU A 50 -15.06 15.73 27.62
CA GLU A 50 -14.34 16.45 26.58
C GLU A 50 -14.47 15.73 25.23
N ALA A 51 -14.44 14.40 25.23
CA ALA A 51 -14.68 13.58 24.05
C ALA A 51 -16.10 13.76 23.48
N ILE A 52 -17.11 13.78 24.36
CA ILE A 52 -18.50 14.05 23.96
C ILE A 52 -18.62 15.45 23.33
N ALA A 53 -18.03 16.47 23.97
CA ALA A 53 -18.05 17.83 23.44
C ALA A 53 -17.37 17.90 22.06
N PHE A 54 -16.21 17.26 21.91
CA PHE A 54 -15.47 17.19 20.66
C PHE A 54 -16.27 16.49 19.55
N ILE A 55 -16.90 15.35 19.84
CA ILE A 55 -17.73 14.61 18.88
C ILE A 55 -18.91 15.48 18.41
N ASN A 56 -19.59 16.15 19.35
CA ASN A 56 -20.71 17.02 19.05
C ASN A 56 -20.28 18.21 18.19
N GLU A 57 -19.13 18.80 18.47
CA GLU A 57 -18.55 19.88 17.67
C GLU A 57 -18.23 19.38 16.25
N MET A 58 -17.47 18.29 16.10
CA MET A 58 -17.08 17.72 14.80
C MET A 58 -18.29 17.25 13.97
N SER A 59 -19.42 16.93 14.63
CA SER A 59 -20.67 16.57 13.95
C SER A 59 -21.35 17.76 13.24
N THR A 60 -21.04 19.00 13.62
CA THR A 60 -21.75 20.19 13.12
C THR A 60 -20.87 21.31 12.57
N VAL A 61 -19.63 21.44 13.05
CA VAL A 61 -18.73 22.55 12.68
C VAL A 61 -18.47 22.59 11.15
N PRO A 62 -18.40 23.78 10.54
CA PRO A 62 -18.02 23.91 9.13
C PRO A 62 -16.62 23.34 8.85
N ILE A 63 -16.46 22.72 7.68
CA ILE A 63 -15.18 22.16 7.26
C ILE A 63 -14.35 23.27 6.61
N GLY A 64 -13.06 23.34 6.97
CA GLY A 64 -12.08 24.21 6.29
C GLY A 64 -12.00 25.65 6.78
N ILE A 65 -12.35 25.89 8.04
CA ILE A 65 -12.07 27.15 8.71
C ILE A 65 -10.53 27.28 8.81
N PRO A 66 -9.90 28.32 8.21
CA PRO A 66 -8.44 28.44 8.23
C PRO A 66 -7.86 28.51 9.64
N GLY A 67 -6.79 27.77 9.88
CA GLY A 67 -6.13 27.63 11.19
C GLY A 67 -6.79 26.62 12.13
N GLU A 68 -8.02 26.19 11.85
CA GLU A 68 -8.77 25.25 12.70
C GLU A 68 -8.68 23.82 12.18
N TRP A 69 -8.55 22.88 13.11
CA TRP A 69 -8.55 21.45 12.82
C TRP A 69 -9.98 20.93 12.67
N PHE A 70 -10.22 20.15 11.62
CA PHE A 70 -11.45 19.41 11.42
C PHE A 70 -11.17 17.91 11.30
N GLN A 71 -11.91 17.11 12.07
CA GLN A 71 -11.64 15.68 12.22
C GLN A 71 -12.69 14.86 11.48
N ILE A 72 -12.21 14.08 10.52
CA ILE A 72 -13.00 13.19 9.68
C ILE A 72 -12.93 11.79 10.29
N ALA A 73 -14.07 11.22 10.67
CA ALA A 73 -14.16 9.85 11.15
C ALA A 73 -13.93 8.86 10.00
N ILE A 74 -13.07 7.86 10.24
CA ILE A 74 -12.88 6.71 9.37
C ILE A 74 -13.70 5.56 9.96
N ALA A 75 -14.75 5.14 9.25
CA ALA A 75 -15.59 4.03 9.66
C ALA A 75 -15.55 2.87 8.67
N LEU A 76 -15.70 1.63 9.14
CA LEU A 76 -15.88 0.47 8.27
C LEU A 76 -17.23 0.56 7.56
N GLN A 77 -17.26 0.37 6.25
CA GLN A 77 -18.47 0.52 5.45
C GLN A 77 -19.58 -0.46 5.84
N GLN A 78 -19.23 -1.71 6.19
CA GLN A 78 -20.20 -2.76 6.49
C GLN A 78 -20.89 -2.59 7.85
N SER A 79 -20.16 -2.11 8.85
CA SER A 79 -20.62 -2.04 10.25
C SER A 79 -20.80 -0.62 10.77
N ASN A 80 -20.36 0.38 10.02
CA ASN A 80 -20.23 1.78 10.43
C ASN A 80 -19.36 2.01 11.69
N LEU A 81 -18.56 0.99 12.06
CA LEU A 81 -17.68 1.03 13.23
C LEU A 81 -16.55 2.02 13.02
N LEU A 82 -16.34 2.96 13.95
CA LEU A 82 -15.18 3.85 13.95
C LEU A 82 -13.88 3.06 14.15
N ILE A 83 -12.93 3.26 13.23
CA ILE A 83 -11.60 2.66 13.28
C ILE A 83 -10.47 3.68 13.38
N GLY A 84 -10.79 4.97 13.32
CA GLY A 84 -9.80 6.05 13.43
C GLY A 84 -10.32 7.37 12.89
N ASP A 85 -9.41 8.34 12.75
CA ASP A 85 -9.73 9.67 12.24
C ASP A 85 -8.60 10.28 11.39
N ILE A 86 -8.99 11.20 10.50
CA ILE A 86 -8.08 12.08 9.77
C ILE A 86 -8.36 13.51 10.22
N GLY A 87 -7.36 14.16 10.78
CA GLY A 87 -7.38 15.61 10.99
C GLY A 87 -6.98 16.32 9.70
N ILE A 88 -7.73 17.35 9.33
CA ILE A 88 -7.35 18.29 8.30
C ILE A 88 -7.31 19.71 8.87
N GLN A 89 -6.30 20.50 8.49
CA GLN A 89 -6.24 21.91 8.82
C GLN A 89 -5.89 22.71 7.56
N VAL A 90 -6.76 23.65 7.18
CA VAL A 90 -6.42 24.60 6.11
C VAL A 90 -5.50 25.66 6.71
N SER A 91 -4.35 25.93 6.10
CA SER A 91 -3.41 26.92 6.63
C SER A 91 -4.04 28.32 6.66
N GLU A 92 -3.85 29.05 7.76
CA GLU A 92 -4.26 30.44 7.90
C GLU A 92 -3.46 31.38 6.98
N HIS A 93 -2.19 31.05 6.72
CA HIS A 93 -1.29 31.86 5.90
C HIS A 93 -1.35 31.54 4.41
N ASP A 94 -1.70 30.30 4.05
CA ASP A 94 -1.87 29.86 2.67
C ASP A 94 -3.06 28.91 2.55
N THR A 95 -4.23 29.49 2.26
CA THR A 95 -5.49 28.72 2.13
C THR A 95 -5.49 27.68 0.99
N THR A 96 -4.44 27.60 0.17
CA THR A 96 -4.25 26.53 -0.82
C THR A 96 -3.47 25.33 -0.27
N THR A 97 -3.05 25.40 1.00
CA THR A 97 -2.32 24.36 1.72
C THR A 97 -3.19 23.73 2.80
N VAL A 98 -3.21 22.40 2.84
CA VAL A 98 -3.84 21.61 3.89
C VAL A 98 -2.81 20.77 4.62
N GLU A 99 -2.77 20.85 5.93
CA GLU A 99 -2.07 19.87 6.77
C GLU A 99 -3.00 18.70 7.06
N ILE A 100 -2.44 17.48 6.99
CA ILE A 100 -3.14 16.25 7.35
C ILE A 100 -2.43 15.53 8.50
N GLY A 101 -3.23 15.03 9.43
CA GLY A 101 -2.82 14.07 10.46
C GLY A 101 -3.77 12.87 10.43
N PHE A 102 -3.31 11.69 10.81
CA PHE A 102 -4.14 10.48 10.80
C PHE A 102 -3.85 9.60 11.99
N THR A 103 -4.90 8.92 12.45
CA THR A 103 -4.85 8.01 13.59
C THR A 103 -5.74 6.82 13.31
N LEU A 104 -5.23 5.61 13.56
CA LEU A 104 -6.04 4.40 13.54
C LEU A 104 -5.97 3.71 14.90
N HIS A 105 -7.10 3.11 15.27
CA HIS A 105 -7.17 2.14 16.35
C HIS A 105 -6.13 1.04 16.13
N ARG A 106 -5.43 0.64 17.19
CA ARG A 106 -4.25 -0.24 17.11
C ARG A 106 -4.50 -1.53 16.34
N GLU A 107 -5.63 -2.19 16.61
CA GLU A 107 -6.03 -3.45 15.96
C GLU A 107 -6.29 -3.31 14.45
N GLU A 108 -6.52 -2.09 13.98
CA GLU A 108 -6.87 -1.79 12.58
C GLU A 108 -5.64 -1.34 11.77
N GLN A 109 -4.50 -1.12 12.43
CA GLN A 109 -3.23 -0.79 11.78
C GLN A 109 -2.68 -1.98 10.98
N GLY A 110 -1.90 -1.70 9.94
CA GLY A 110 -1.31 -2.73 9.08
C GLY A 110 -2.25 -3.31 8.01
N ASN A 111 -3.55 -3.01 8.05
CA ASN A 111 -4.55 -3.52 7.09
C ASN A 111 -4.75 -2.65 5.83
N GLY A 112 -3.92 -1.60 5.67
CA GLY A 112 -4.00 -0.66 4.55
C GLY A 112 -5.09 0.42 4.66
N TYR A 113 -5.88 0.46 5.74
CA TYR A 113 -6.99 1.40 5.88
C TYR A 113 -6.57 2.88 5.85
N ALA A 114 -5.46 3.24 6.49
CA ALA A 114 -5.01 4.62 6.51
C ALA A 114 -4.65 5.10 5.09
N LYS A 115 -4.07 4.22 4.27
CA LYS A 115 -3.73 4.51 2.88
C LYS A 115 -4.98 4.76 2.04
N GLU A 116 -5.93 3.84 2.11
CA GLU A 116 -7.21 3.94 1.40
C GLU A 116 -7.96 5.23 1.79
N ALA A 117 -8.03 5.52 3.10
CA ALA A 117 -8.70 6.71 3.62
C ALA A 117 -8.03 8.01 3.14
N ILE A 118 -6.71 8.10 3.23
CA ILE A 118 -5.98 9.30 2.79
C ILE A 118 -6.02 9.45 1.27
N GLN A 119 -5.97 8.36 0.49
CA GLN A 119 -6.12 8.44 -0.96
C GLN A 119 -7.47 9.03 -1.36
N ALA A 120 -8.56 8.57 -0.77
CA ALA A 120 -9.89 9.12 -1.02
C ALA A 120 -9.98 10.61 -0.63
N LEU A 121 -9.40 10.98 0.51
CA LEU A 121 -9.30 12.36 0.94
C LEU A 121 -8.51 13.21 -0.06
N LEU A 122 -7.32 12.76 -0.51
CA LEU A 122 -6.49 13.47 -1.47
C LEU A 122 -7.20 13.71 -2.80
N CYS A 123 -7.96 12.73 -3.30
CA CYS A 123 -8.81 12.91 -4.49
C CYS A 123 -9.77 14.09 -4.28
N SER A 124 -10.47 14.11 -3.14
CA SER A 124 -11.45 15.14 -2.82
C SER A 124 -10.84 16.52 -2.52
N LEU A 125 -9.61 16.56 -1.97
CA LEU A 125 -8.88 17.82 -1.75
C LEU A 125 -8.40 18.42 -3.08
N PHE A 126 -7.94 17.58 -4.02
CA PHE A 126 -7.35 18.04 -5.28
C PHE A 126 -8.35 18.18 -6.43
N GLU A 127 -9.52 17.54 -6.44
CA GLU A 127 -10.58 17.72 -7.45
C GLU A 127 -11.56 18.85 -7.07
N PRO A 128 -12.16 19.55 -8.05
CA PRO A 128 -11.93 20.96 -8.44
C PRO A 128 -11.68 22.03 -7.34
N GLY A 129 -11.16 21.67 -6.17
CA GLY A 129 -10.80 22.58 -5.09
C GLY A 129 -9.56 23.45 -5.39
N ASN A 130 -9.43 24.54 -4.64
CA ASN A 130 -8.27 25.44 -4.71
C ASN A 130 -7.04 24.91 -3.93
N ILE A 131 -7.12 23.72 -3.34
CA ILE A 131 -5.99 23.12 -2.65
C ILE A 131 -4.95 22.71 -3.69
N THR A 132 -3.73 23.20 -3.53
CA THR A 132 -2.60 22.93 -4.42
C THR A 132 -1.49 22.15 -3.73
N LYS A 133 -1.51 22.08 -2.39
CA LYS A 133 -0.50 21.45 -1.57
C LYS A 133 -1.12 20.78 -0.35
N VAL A 134 -0.67 19.57 -0.05
CA VAL A 134 -0.97 18.85 1.17
C VAL A 134 0.34 18.57 1.90
N ILE A 135 0.39 18.82 3.20
CA ILE A 135 1.55 18.54 4.04
C ILE A 135 1.18 17.56 5.16
N GLY A 136 2.14 16.76 5.59
CA GLY A 136 2.02 15.89 6.75
C GLY A 136 3.28 16.01 7.60
N ILE A 137 3.11 16.17 8.90
CA ILE A 137 4.21 16.39 9.85
C ILE A 137 4.25 15.20 10.80
N THR A 138 5.44 14.63 11.00
CA THR A 138 5.62 13.49 11.89
C THR A 138 7.01 13.45 12.50
N ASP A 139 7.12 12.87 13.70
CA ASP A 139 8.41 12.55 14.32
C ASP A 139 9.17 11.52 13.46
N SER A 140 10.48 11.72 13.28
CA SER A 140 11.39 10.80 12.58
C SER A 140 11.38 9.36 13.13
N ARG A 141 10.99 9.18 14.39
CA ARG A 141 10.85 7.87 15.05
C ARG A 141 9.56 7.15 14.64
N ASN A 142 8.59 7.84 14.05
CA ASN A 142 7.30 7.30 13.63
C ASN A 142 7.37 6.67 12.22
N HIS A 143 8.12 5.58 12.12
CA HIS A 143 8.32 4.84 10.87
C HIS A 143 7.02 4.43 10.16
N PRO A 144 5.94 3.99 10.86
CA PRO A 144 4.67 3.68 10.19
C PRO A 144 4.07 4.88 9.44
N SER A 145 4.10 6.07 10.04
CA SER A 145 3.61 7.30 9.41
C SER A 145 4.48 7.70 8.21
N ILE A 146 5.80 7.69 8.38
CA ILE A 146 6.77 8.00 7.30
C ILE A 146 6.58 7.07 6.10
N ASN A 147 6.44 5.77 6.35
CA ASN A 147 6.19 4.78 5.31
C ASN A 147 4.86 5.04 4.58
N LEU A 148 3.82 5.43 5.31
CA LEU A 148 2.53 5.78 4.71
C LEU A 148 2.62 7.02 3.83
N LEU A 149 3.17 8.12 4.36
CA LEU A 149 3.34 9.38 3.63
C LEU A 149 4.16 9.18 2.35
N THR A 150 5.24 8.40 2.43
CA THR A 150 6.08 8.06 1.28
C THR A 150 5.31 7.24 0.24
N ARG A 151 4.54 6.22 0.68
CA ARG A 151 3.69 5.40 -0.21
C ARG A 151 2.53 6.17 -0.85
N LEU A 152 2.15 7.31 -0.29
CA LEU A 152 1.18 8.25 -0.87
C LEU A 152 1.83 9.23 -1.87
N GLY A 153 3.13 9.09 -2.13
CA GLY A 153 3.88 9.95 -3.05
C GLY A 153 4.27 11.30 -2.44
N MET A 154 4.15 11.47 -1.12
CA MET A 154 4.60 12.67 -0.42
C MET A 154 6.13 12.64 -0.27
N ASN A 155 6.78 13.79 -0.45
CA ASN A 155 8.24 13.91 -0.41
C ASN A 155 8.68 14.62 0.87
N LEU A 156 9.73 14.13 1.52
CA LEU A 156 10.37 14.83 2.63
C LEU A 156 10.96 16.17 2.15
N VAL A 157 10.54 17.28 2.74
CA VAL A 157 10.99 18.64 2.36
C VAL A 157 11.77 19.37 3.44
N SER A 158 11.55 19.04 4.71
CA SER A 158 12.33 19.59 5.84
C SER A 158 12.45 18.60 6.99
N SER A 159 13.48 18.79 7.81
CA SER A 159 13.65 18.08 9.08
C SER A 159 14.23 19.06 10.09
N GLU A 160 13.51 19.27 11.20
CA GLU A 160 13.80 20.31 12.18
C GLU A 160 13.85 19.71 13.59
N GLU A 161 14.79 20.17 14.41
CA GLU A 161 14.87 19.78 15.81
C GLU A 161 13.83 20.56 16.62
N VAL A 162 12.91 19.85 17.25
CA VAL A 162 11.83 20.42 18.05
C VAL A 162 11.75 19.73 19.41
N VAL A 163 11.17 20.41 20.40
CA VAL A 163 10.85 19.79 21.68
C VAL A 163 9.38 19.39 21.65
N PHE A 164 9.12 18.09 21.56
CA PHE A 164 7.77 17.51 21.58
C PHE A 164 7.60 16.66 22.83
N LYS A 165 6.52 16.89 23.59
CA LYS A 165 6.25 16.20 24.88
C LYS A 165 7.47 16.17 25.82
N ASN A 166 8.18 17.29 25.94
CA ASN A 166 9.41 17.44 26.74
C ASN A 166 10.60 16.57 26.32
N GLU A 167 10.57 16.01 25.11
CA GLU A 167 11.69 15.29 24.50
C GLU A 167 12.17 16.06 23.27
N LEU A 168 13.49 16.13 23.09
CA LEU A 168 14.06 16.58 21.82
C LEU A 168 13.80 15.51 20.76
N CYS A 169 13.18 15.90 19.66
CA CYS A 169 12.97 15.02 18.51
C CYS A 169 13.24 15.75 17.20
N LEU A 170 13.40 14.96 16.15
CA LEU A 170 13.50 15.46 14.78
C LEU A 170 12.13 15.33 14.13
N GLU A 171 11.47 16.46 13.89
CA GLU A 171 10.19 16.54 13.21
C GLU A 171 10.42 16.67 11.69
N GLN A 172 9.68 15.88 10.93
CA GLN A 172 9.84 15.74 9.49
C GLN A 172 8.57 16.20 8.77
N THR A 173 8.72 17.14 7.84
CA THR A 173 7.61 17.61 7.00
C THR A 173 7.65 16.93 5.64
N PHE A 174 6.56 16.29 5.28
CA PHE A 174 6.31 15.70 3.97
C PHE A 174 5.34 16.58 3.18
N GLU A 175 5.59 16.74 1.88
CA GLU A 175 4.78 17.57 1.00
C GLU A 175 4.33 16.79 -0.25
N LEU A 176 3.07 16.98 -0.63
CA LEU A 176 2.51 16.55 -1.91
C LEU A 176 1.81 17.73 -2.60
N ARG A 177 2.20 17.99 -3.86
CA ARG A 177 1.58 19.03 -4.68
C ARG A 177 0.56 18.43 -5.63
N LYS A 178 -0.54 19.17 -5.88
CA LYS A 178 -1.60 18.81 -6.84
C LYS A 178 -1.05 18.46 -8.23
N LYS A 179 -0.04 19.17 -8.73
CA LYS A 179 0.61 18.83 -10.00
C LYS A 179 1.33 17.48 -9.95
N GLY A 180 2.04 17.18 -8.86
CA GLY A 180 2.69 15.88 -8.66
C GLY A 180 1.69 14.76 -8.49
N TRP A 181 0.60 15.02 -7.76
CA TRP A 181 -0.52 14.10 -7.60
C TRP A 181 -1.21 13.83 -8.95
N LEU A 182 -1.60 14.85 -9.71
CA LEU A 182 -2.18 14.68 -11.04
C LEU A 182 -1.23 13.96 -12.01
N LEU A 183 0.09 14.18 -11.94
CA LEU A 183 1.04 13.40 -12.75
C LEU A 183 1.08 11.93 -12.32
N HIS A 184 0.93 11.63 -11.03
CA HIS A 184 0.78 10.26 -10.53
C HIS A 184 -0.58 9.64 -10.91
N THR A 185 -1.67 10.41 -10.89
CA THR A 185 -3.03 9.94 -11.18
C THR A 185 -3.31 9.85 -12.69
N VAL A 186 -2.72 10.74 -13.50
CA VAL A 186 -2.82 10.75 -14.98
C VAL A 186 -1.81 9.81 -15.63
N ASN A 187 -0.65 9.54 -14.99
CA ASN A 187 0.17 8.38 -15.33
C ASN A 187 -0.38 7.11 -14.68
N GLU A 188 -1.58 6.69 -15.09
CA GLU A 188 -1.97 5.27 -15.10
C GLU A 188 -1.10 4.44 -16.07
N LEU A 189 0.18 4.78 -16.22
CA LEU A 189 1.17 3.79 -16.60
C LEU A 189 1.55 3.12 -15.29
N LYS A 190 0.85 2.02 -14.99
CA LYS A 190 1.33 1.02 -14.03
C LYS A 190 2.84 0.86 -14.26
N PRO A 191 3.69 1.06 -13.23
CA PRO A 191 5.13 0.93 -13.38
C PRO A 191 5.45 -0.38 -14.11
N GLU A 192 6.20 -0.29 -15.20
CA GLU A 192 6.48 -1.45 -16.04
C GLU A 192 7.81 -2.08 -15.62
N TYR A 193 7.74 -3.35 -15.23
CA TYR A 193 8.90 -4.18 -14.94
C TYR A 193 9.04 -5.22 -16.05
N ILE A 194 10.24 -5.32 -16.62
CA ILE A 194 10.48 -6.13 -17.82
C ILE A 194 11.33 -7.34 -17.47
N LEU A 195 10.76 -8.53 -17.61
CA LEU A 195 11.49 -9.80 -17.57
C LEU A 195 11.93 -10.19 -18.99
N ASP A 196 13.18 -10.63 -19.11
CA ASP A 196 13.78 -11.07 -20.37
C ASP A 196 13.69 -12.60 -20.48
N GLY A 197 12.91 -13.07 -21.46
CA GLY A 197 12.71 -14.49 -21.73
C GLY A 197 13.97 -15.21 -22.19
N ARG A 198 14.89 -14.56 -22.91
CA ARG A 198 16.18 -15.15 -23.31
C ARG A 198 17.09 -15.37 -22.12
N ARG A 199 16.97 -14.54 -21.08
CA ARG A 199 17.71 -14.68 -19.82
C ARG A 199 17.05 -15.65 -18.84
N THR A 200 15.83 -16.12 -19.13
CA THR A 200 15.11 -17.06 -18.27
C THR A 200 15.31 -18.50 -18.72
N THR A 201 16.52 -19.02 -18.51
CA THR A 201 16.89 -20.39 -18.93
C THR A 201 16.59 -21.45 -17.89
N THR A 202 16.43 -21.08 -16.61
CA THR A 202 16.05 -21.96 -15.50
C THR A 202 15.18 -21.21 -14.49
N LEU A 203 14.55 -21.93 -13.54
CA LEU A 203 13.77 -21.31 -12.46
C LEU A 203 14.62 -20.37 -11.60
N GLU A 204 15.89 -20.71 -11.35
CA GLU A 204 16.80 -19.87 -10.58
C GLU A 204 17.18 -18.60 -11.37
N ALA A 205 17.32 -18.69 -12.69
CA ALA A 205 17.55 -17.52 -13.55
C ALA A 205 16.35 -16.56 -13.51
N PHE A 206 15.13 -17.09 -13.49
CA PHE A 206 13.91 -16.29 -13.26
C PHE A 206 13.97 -15.56 -11.91
N TYR A 207 14.26 -16.28 -10.82
CA TYR A 207 14.34 -15.66 -9.48
C TYR A 207 15.44 -14.61 -9.37
N ASN A 208 16.57 -14.79 -10.05
CA ASN A 208 17.61 -13.77 -10.11
C ASN A 208 17.14 -12.52 -10.86
N GLN A 209 16.36 -12.66 -11.94
CA GLN A 209 15.76 -11.50 -12.62
C GLN A 209 14.77 -10.77 -11.71
N VAL A 210 13.90 -11.50 -11.01
CA VAL A 210 12.97 -10.94 -10.01
C VAL A 210 13.72 -10.14 -8.94
N GLU A 211 14.81 -10.69 -8.39
CA GLU A 211 15.65 -10.00 -7.40
C GLU A 211 16.17 -8.66 -7.92
N GLN A 212 16.69 -8.63 -9.14
CA GLN A 212 17.27 -7.42 -9.72
C GLN A 212 16.21 -6.38 -10.10
N ILE A 213 15.10 -6.83 -10.67
CA ILE A 213 14.09 -5.96 -11.27
C ILE A 213 13.06 -5.48 -10.25
N LEU A 214 12.53 -6.40 -9.42
CA LEU A 214 11.46 -6.09 -8.47
C LEU A 214 11.99 -5.70 -7.09
N LEU A 215 13.16 -6.20 -6.70
CA LEU A 215 13.70 -6.01 -5.35
C LEU A 215 14.99 -5.18 -5.30
N ALA A 216 15.42 -4.62 -6.45
CA ALA A 216 16.65 -3.82 -6.56
C ALA A 216 17.90 -4.50 -5.93
N GLY A 217 17.98 -5.83 -6.04
CA GLY A 217 19.09 -6.62 -5.51
C GLY A 217 18.97 -7.03 -4.04
N GLN A 218 17.84 -6.77 -3.37
CA GLN A 218 17.63 -7.23 -1.99
C GLN A 218 17.45 -8.76 -1.92
N PRO A 219 18.09 -9.44 -0.94
CA PRO A 219 18.00 -10.89 -0.79
C PRO A 219 16.58 -11.31 -0.34
N TRP A 220 16.12 -12.43 -0.88
CA TRP A 220 14.80 -13.01 -0.58
C TRP A 220 14.84 -14.54 -0.72
N ASP A 221 13.78 -15.21 -0.25
CA ASP A 221 13.69 -16.66 -0.30
C ASP A 221 13.37 -17.14 -1.72
N LYS A 222 14.39 -17.59 -2.47
CA LYS A 222 14.28 -18.02 -3.88
C LYS A 222 13.57 -19.36 -4.07
N ASN A 223 12.30 -19.40 -3.67
CA ASN A 223 11.35 -20.50 -3.85
C ASN A 223 9.95 -19.92 -4.16
N LEU A 224 8.97 -20.78 -4.43
CA LEU A 224 7.63 -20.33 -4.85
C LEU A 224 6.90 -19.56 -3.74
N ASP A 225 7.06 -19.94 -2.47
CA ASP A 225 6.44 -19.26 -1.33
C ASP A 225 7.05 -17.87 -1.11
N GLY A 226 8.37 -17.75 -1.24
CA GLY A 226 9.05 -16.46 -1.25
C GLY A 226 8.64 -15.61 -2.44
N PHE A 227 8.38 -16.21 -3.61
CA PHE A 227 7.92 -15.47 -4.78
C PHE A 227 6.50 -14.92 -4.56
N HIS A 228 5.63 -15.72 -3.94
CA HIS A 228 4.33 -15.27 -3.47
C HIS A 228 4.45 -14.09 -2.48
N ALA A 229 5.43 -14.11 -1.58
CA ALA A 229 5.71 -13.03 -0.66
C ALA A 229 6.25 -11.76 -1.36
N VAL A 230 7.08 -11.91 -2.40
CA VAL A 230 7.50 -10.79 -3.27
C VAL A 230 6.28 -10.14 -3.92
N LEU A 231 5.38 -10.91 -4.53
CA LEU A 231 4.19 -10.37 -5.21
C LEU A 231 3.18 -9.71 -4.26
N ARG A 232 3.17 -10.09 -2.98
CA ARG A 232 2.43 -9.39 -1.90
C ARG A 232 3.11 -8.09 -1.44
N GLY A 233 4.39 -7.91 -1.74
CA GLY A 233 5.19 -6.78 -1.27
C GLY A 233 5.85 -7.00 0.10
N ASP A 234 5.99 -8.25 0.55
CA ASP A 234 6.54 -8.59 1.88
C ASP A 234 8.04 -8.25 2.01
N TYR A 235 8.77 -8.17 0.88
CA TYR A 235 10.23 -7.94 0.83
C TYR A 235 10.65 -6.53 0.34
N GLY A 236 9.75 -5.58 0.04
CA GLY A 236 10.19 -4.30 -0.51
C GLY A 236 9.13 -3.24 -0.84
N CYS A 237 9.55 -2.20 -1.57
CA CYS A 237 8.74 -1.04 -1.98
C CYS A 237 8.11 -1.23 -3.37
N LEU A 238 7.41 -2.35 -3.60
CA LEU A 238 6.61 -2.49 -4.82
C LEU A 238 5.42 -1.53 -4.79
N PRO A 239 5.04 -0.95 -5.94
CA PRO A 239 3.84 -0.12 -6.05
C PRO A 239 2.57 -0.96 -5.86
N ASP A 240 1.44 -0.32 -5.50
CA ASP A 240 0.18 -1.03 -5.23
C ASP A 240 -0.39 -1.76 -6.44
N SER A 241 -0.08 -1.29 -7.65
CA SER A 241 -0.28 -2.06 -8.87
C SER A 241 0.84 -1.77 -9.86
N PHE A 242 1.25 -2.78 -10.61
CA PHE A 242 2.28 -2.65 -11.64
C PHE A 242 2.01 -3.59 -12.81
N ARG A 243 2.70 -3.32 -13.92
CA ARG A 243 2.71 -4.19 -15.09
C ARG A 243 4.00 -4.99 -15.11
N LEU A 244 3.89 -6.30 -15.21
CA LEU A 244 5.03 -7.19 -15.39
C LEU A 244 5.02 -7.68 -16.83
N VAL A 245 5.91 -7.14 -17.66
CA VAL A 245 6.04 -7.53 -19.06
C VAL A 245 7.11 -8.59 -19.19
N TRP A 246 6.74 -9.79 -19.62
CA TRP A 246 7.69 -10.85 -19.92
C TRP A 246 7.91 -10.92 -21.42
N ARG A 247 9.04 -10.38 -21.87
CA ARG A 247 9.40 -10.30 -23.30
C ARG A 247 10.04 -11.58 -23.78
N GLU A 248 9.83 -11.86 -25.07
CA GLU A 248 10.40 -13.01 -25.78
C GLU A 248 10.10 -14.33 -25.06
N VAL A 249 8.82 -14.44 -24.65
CA VAL A 249 8.35 -15.47 -23.74
C VAL A 249 8.52 -16.88 -24.30
N ASP A 250 8.61 -17.05 -25.62
CA ASP A 250 8.81 -18.35 -26.27
C ASP A 250 10.11 -19.03 -25.84
N TYR A 251 11.19 -18.27 -25.67
CA TYR A 251 12.45 -18.79 -25.16
C TYR A 251 12.31 -19.28 -23.72
N ALA A 252 11.63 -18.50 -22.88
CA ALA A 252 11.38 -18.88 -21.49
C ALA A 252 10.43 -20.08 -21.40
N ARG A 253 9.39 -20.14 -22.23
CA ARG A 253 8.41 -21.24 -22.28
C ARG A 253 9.07 -22.54 -22.70
N ALA A 254 9.98 -22.50 -23.68
CA ALA A 254 10.77 -23.65 -24.07
C ALA A 254 11.76 -24.08 -22.97
N ALA A 255 12.48 -23.13 -22.37
CA ALA A 255 13.49 -23.42 -21.35
C ALA A 255 12.89 -23.91 -20.02
N LEU A 256 11.77 -23.32 -19.59
CA LEU A 256 11.02 -23.69 -18.38
C LEU A 256 9.96 -24.78 -18.64
N GLY A 257 10.09 -25.52 -19.75
CA GLY A 257 9.22 -26.61 -20.15
C GLY A 257 9.39 -27.88 -19.32
N TYR A 258 9.05 -29.04 -19.88
CA TYR A 258 9.03 -30.31 -19.13
C TYR A 258 10.40 -30.74 -18.60
N ASP A 259 11.50 -30.46 -19.32
CA ASP A 259 12.85 -30.82 -18.86
C ASP A 259 13.23 -30.11 -17.55
N GLU A 260 13.01 -28.79 -17.49
CA GLU A 260 13.21 -28.00 -16.27
C GLU A 260 12.21 -28.41 -15.18
N THR A 261 10.97 -28.72 -15.55
CA THR A 261 9.95 -29.21 -14.61
C THR A 261 10.36 -30.52 -13.94
N VAL A 262 10.88 -31.46 -14.72
CA VAL A 262 11.43 -32.73 -14.20
C VAL A 262 12.63 -32.46 -13.29
N ARG A 263 13.54 -31.55 -13.68
CA ARG A 263 14.69 -31.17 -12.84
C ARG A 263 14.25 -30.63 -11.47
N GLN A 264 13.31 -29.68 -11.46
CA GLN A 264 12.80 -29.07 -10.24
C GLN A 264 12.05 -30.06 -9.35
N LEU A 265 11.22 -30.95 -9.93
CA LEU A 265 10.50 -31.98 -9.16
C LEU A 265 11.45 -33.03 -8.57
N LEU A 266 12.52 -33.40 -9.29
CA LEU A 266 13.55 -34.29 -8.76
C LEU A 266 14.32 -33.64 -7.60
N GLN A 267 14.59 -32.34 -7.67
CA GLN A 267 15.21 -31.60 -6.58
C GLN A 267 14.28 -31.54 -5.37
N GLN A 268 13.00 -31.20 -5.57
CA GLN A 268 11.99 -31.21 -4.51
C GLN A 268 11.86 -32.60 -3.85
N LEU A 269 11.89 -33.69 -4.62
CA LEU A 269 11.82 -35.05 -4.04
C LEU A 269 12.98 -35.38 -3.10
N ARG A 270 14.15 -34.77 -3.27
CA ARG A 270 15.29 -34.98 -2.36
C ARG A 270 15.05 -34.33 -1.00
N ASP A 271 14.37 -33.19 -0.99
CA ASP A 271 14.26 -32.31 0.17
C ASP A 271 12.83 -32.29 0.78
N CYS A 272 11.85 -32.98 0.17
CA CYS A 272 10.46 -32.90 0.60
C CYS A 272 10.13 -33.74 1.85
N PRO A 273 9.24 -33.26 2.73
CA PRO A 273 8.72 -34.05 3.83
C PRO A 273 7.84 -35.22 3.34
N PRO A 274 7.67 -36.31 4.12
CA PRO A 274 6.90 -37.49 3.71
C PRO A 274 5.46 -37.18 3.25
N THR A 275 4.87 -36.11 3.78
CA THR A 275 3.52 -35.64 3.45
C THR A 275 3.38 -35.10 2.03
N ALA A 276 4.46 -34.57 1.44
CA ALA A 276 4.47 -34.04 0.07
C ALA A 276 4.92 -35.08 -0.96
N LEU A 277 5.59 -36.15 -0.52
CA LEU A 277 6.29 -37.12 -1.38
C LEU A 277 5.39 -37.76 -2.44
N ILE A 278 4.19 -38.19 -2.07
CA ILE A 278 3.25 -38.81 -3.03
C ILE A 278 2.82 -37.81 -4.11
N LYS A 279 2.47 -36.58 -3.70
CA LYS A 279 2.03 -35.53 -4.62
C LYS A 279 3.15 -35.16 -5.60
N THR A 280 4.36 -34.94 -5.11
CA THR A 280 5.52 -34.60 -5.94
C THR A 280 5.92 -35.73 -6.87
N ALA A 281 5.86 -36.99 -6.41
CA ALA A 281 6.14 -38.15 -7.27
C ALA A 281 5.11 -38.31 -8.41
N TRP A 282 3.84 -38.00 -8.15
CA TRP A 282 2.79 -38.02 -9.18
C TRP A 282 3.00 -36.90 -10.20
N ALA A 283 3.32 -35.69 -9.74
CA ALA A 283 3.67 -34.57 -10.61
C ALA A 283 4.89 -34.91 -11.48
N LEU A 284 5.94 -35.52 -10.91
CA LEU A 284 7.13 -35.94 -11.66
C LEU A 284 6.77 -36.96 -12.74
N ARG A 285 5.94 -37.96 -12.40
CA ARG A 285 5.50 -38.97 -13.37
C ARG A 285 4.68 -38.36 -14.51
N ALA A 286 3.88 -37.34 -14.22
CA ALA A 286 3.11 -36.63 -15.23
C ALA A 286 4.05 -35.81 -16.14
N ALA A 287 4.98 -35.05 -15.55
CA ALA A 287 5.96 -34.25 -16.28
C ALA A 287 6.87 -35.09 -17.19
N LEU A 288 7.34 -36.26 -16.73
CA LEU A 288 8.10 -37.23 -17.55
C LEU A 288 7.32 -37.78 -18.75
N ARG A 289 6.00 -37.62 -18.78
CA ARG A 289 5.12 -38.01 -19.88
C ARG A 289 4.62 -36.79 -20.66
N GLU A 290 5.22 -35.64 -20.43
CA GLU A 290 4.82 -34.35 -21.00
C GLU A 290 3.33 -34.06 -20.75
N LYS A 291 2.89 -34.29 -19.50
CA LYS A 291 1.54 -34.02 -19.04
C LYS A 291 1.53 -33.13 -17.80
N GLY A 292 0.52 -32.27 -17.73
CA GLY A 292 0.31 -31.37 -16.60
C GLY A 292 1.06 -30.03 -16.77
N PRO A 293 0.98 -29.15 -15.77
CA PRO A 293 1.61 -27.84 -15.85
C PRO A 293 3.13 -27.93 -15.72
N THR A 294 3.82 -27.11 -16.51
CA THR A 294 5.27 -26.90 -16.46
C THR A 294 5.65 -25.85 -15.42
N VAL A 295 6.95 -25.65 -15.18
CA VAL A 295 7.47 -24.56 -14.34
C VAL A 295 7.03 -23.21 -14.87
N PHE A 296 7.03 -23.03 -16.20
CA PHE A 296 6.49 -21.83 -16.83
C PHE A 296 5.03 -21.57 -16.40
N ASP A 297 4.20 -22.61 -16.46
CA ASP A 297 2.79 -22.52 -16.08
C ASP A 297 2.62 -22.21 -14.58
N TRP A 298 3.47 -22.79 -13.71
CA TRP A 298 3.44 -22.48 -12.27
C TRP A 298 3.74 -21.02 -11.99
N LEU A 299 4.70 -20.41 -12.70
CA LEU A 299 5.05 -19.01 -12.54
C LEU A 299 3.94 -18.08 -13.04
N VAL A 300 3.37 -18.37 -14.22
CA VAL A 300 2.24 -17.61 -14.77
C VAL A 300 1.02 -17.71 -13.86
N GLU A 301 0.69 -18.91 -13.36
CA GLU A 301 -0.39 -19.10 -12.41
C GLU A 301 -0.13 -18.34 -11.10
N ALA A 302 1.11 -18.40 -10.58
CA ALA A 302 1.49 -17.70 -9.37
C ALA A 302 1.31 -16.19 -9.51
N ILE A 303 1.71 -15.59 -10.63
CA ILE A 303 1.54 -14.15 -10.91
C ILE A 303 0.06 -13.79 -11.04
N ASN A 304 -0.72 -14.57 -11.81
CA ASN A 304 -2.14 -14.29 -12.06
C ASN A 304 -3.04 -14.40 -10.82
N ARG A 305 -2.57 -14.99 -9.72
CA ARG A 305 -3.28 -14.98 -8.43
C ARG A 305 -3.36 -13.60 -7.78
N TYR A 306 -2.55 -12.65 -8.24
CA TYR A 306 -2.42 -11.32 -7.62
C TYR A 306 -3.05 -10.24 -8.49
N PRO A 307 -4.21 -9.67 -8.11
CA PRO A 307 -4.92 -8.69 -8.93
C PRO A 307 -4.14 -7.36 -9.06
N ASN A 308 -3.18 -7.11 -8.17
CA ASN A 308 -2.27 -5.97 -8.24
C ASN A 308 -1.21 -6.09 -9.35
N VAL A 309 -1.05 -7.26 -9.98
CA VAL A 309 -0.02 -7.48 -11.01
C VAL A 309 -0.69 -7.72 -12.37
N GLU A 310 -0.46 -6.81 -13.31
CA GLU A 310 -0.87 -7.00 -14.71
C GLU A 310 0.25 -7.70 -15.47
N LEU A 311 0.11 -9.01 -15.68
CA LEU A 311 1.06 -9.81 -16.47
C LEU A 311 0.78 -9.64 -17.97
N VAL A 312 1.81 -9.25 -18.72
CA VAL A 312 1.77 -9.15 -20.19
C VAL A 312 2.86 -10.05 -20.74
N LEU A 313 2.47 -11.08 -21.49
CA LEU A 313 3.39 -11.99 -22.16
C LEU A 313 3.57 -11.53 -23.60
N VAL A 314 4.82 -11.27 -24.00
CA VAL A 314 5.16 -10.80 -25.35
C VAL A 314 6.02 -11.86 -26.02
N GLU A 315 5.50 -12.48 -27.07
CA GLU A 315 6.24 -13.40 -27.94
C GLU A 315 7.23 -12.63 -28.81
N THR A 316 8.26 -13.30 -29.32
CA THR A 316 9.11 -12.66 -30.35
C THR A 316 8.22 -12.33 -31.54
N ALA A 317 8.22 -11.07 -31.98
CA ALA A 317 7.54 -10.72 -33.22
C ALA A 317 8.14 -11.58 -34.33
N ASP A 318 7.30 -12.29 -35.10
CA ASP A 318 7.71 -12.76 -36.41
C ASP A 318 8.15 -11.50 -37.18
N ASP A 319 9.45 -11.39 -37.47
CA ASP A 319 9.95 -10.47 -38.49
C ASP A 319 9.28 -10.87 -39.80
N VAL A 320 8.09 -10.31 -40.07
CA VAL A 320 7.48 -10.36 -41.39
C VAL A 320 8.21 -9.31 -42.22
N GLU A 321 9.11 -9.84 -43.05
CA GLU A 321 9.86 -9.25 -44.18
C GLU A 321 9.47 -7.86 -44.67
#